data_AF-A0A437N215-F1
#
_entry.id   AF-A0A437N215-F1
#
_cell.length_a   1.000
_cell.length_b   1.000
_cell.length_c   1.000
_cell.angle_alpha   90.00
_cell.angle_beta   90.00
_cell.angle_gamma   90.00
#
_symmetry.space_group_name_H-M   'P 1'
#
loop_
_entity.id
_entity.type
_entity.pdbx_description
1 polymer ?
#
loop_
_entity_poly.entity_id
_entity_poly.type
_entity_poly.pdbx_seq_one_letter_code
_entity_poly.pdbx_strand_id
1 'polypeptide(L)'
;MLLPHGTIVAVLDGRHFHLLRNAGDEANPELAEIDTPKLDTHNHSGASHRDGGAAVMTEDAHVLAAVDWLNHEVQGKRIDHLVIIAPPRSMGEIRKAYTKALEQKLLGELAKDLSAKAPAQVLAALRGK
;
A
#
# COMPACT_ATOMS: atom_id res chain seq x y z
N MET A 1 10.53 7.14 13.33
CA MET A 1 11.04 5.74 13.23
C MET A 1 12.29 5.64 12.34
N LEU A 2 13.07 4.54 12.43
CA LEU A 2 14.17 4.22 11.50
C LEU A 2 13.60 3.56 10.25
N LEU A 3 14.00 4.01 9.05
CA LEU A 3 13.62 3.39 7.78
C LEU A 3 14.90 2.80 7.17
N PRO A 4 15.11 1.47 7.26
CA PRO A 4 16.21 0.82 6.57
C PRO A 4 16.19 1.11 5.07
N HIS A 5 17.37 1.11 4.44
CA HIS A 5 17.46 1.20 2.98
C HIS A 5 16.63 0.08 2.33
N GLY A 6 15.89 0.43 1.28
CA GLY A 6 15.03 -0.50 0.54
C GLY A 6 13.67 -0.76 1.18
N THR A 7 13.33 -0.10 2.30
CA THR A 7 11.99 -0.16 2.88
C THR A 7 10.93 0.29 1.88
N ILE A 8 9.87 -0.49 1.74
CA ILE A 8 8.71 -0.15 0.91
C ILE A 8 7.69 0.58 1.77
N VAL A 9 7.21 1.71 1.29
CA VAL A 9 6.14 2.49 1.89
C VAL A 9 4.94 2.42 0.94
N ALA A 10 3.91 1.71 1.35
CA ALA A 10 2.65 1.63 0.64
C ALA A 10 1.73 2.75 1.11
N VAL A 11 1.39 3.66 0.20
CA VAL A 11 0.42 4.72 0.43
C VAL A 11 -0.88 4.33 -0.26
N LEU A 12 -1.91 4.15 0.54
CA LEU A 12 -3.20 3.57 0.16
C LEU A 12 -4.31 4.56 0.50
N ASP A 13 -5.22 4.73 -0.44
CA ASP A 13 -6.49 5.42 -0.26
C ASP A 13 -7.60 4.64 -0.98
N GLY A 14 -8.85 4.99 -0.71
CA GLY A 14 -10.03 4.39 -1.34
C GLY A 14 -9.97 4.37 -2.88
N ARG A 15 -9.13 5.21 -3.50
CA ARG A 15 -9.00 5.31 -4.96
C ARG A 15 -7.57 5.26 -5.49
N HIS A 16 -6.57 5.39 -4.61
CA HIS A 16 -5.19 5.55 -5.00
C HIS A 16 -4.31 4.53 -4.30
N PHE A 17 -3.40 3.92 -5.03
CA PHE A 17 -2.35 3.06 -4.49
C PHE A 17 -1.05 3.47 -5.14
N HIS A 18 -0.07 3.83 -4.31
CA HIS A 18 1.26 4.20 -4.76
C HIS A 18 2.31 3.62 -3.81
N LEU A 19 3.42 3.17 -4.40
CA LEU A 19 4.53 2.59 -3.68
C LEU A 19 5.72 3.53 -3.72
N LEU A 20 6.31 3.73 -2.56
CA LEU A 20 7.58 4.42 -2.42
C LEU A 20 8.61 3.43 -1.90
N ARG A 21 9.87 3.60 -2.30
CA ARG A 21 10.99 2.85 -1.75
C ARG A 21 11.97 3.82 -1.13
N ASN A 22 12.46 3.47 0.05
CA ASN A 22 13.60 4.17 0.62
C ASN A 22 14.85 3.88 -0.23
N ALA A 23 15.27 4.84 -1.04
CA ALA A 23 16.49 4.81 -1.83
C ALA A 23 17.69 5.40 -1.06
N GLY A 24 17.43 6.10 0.05
CA GLY A 24 18.45 6.63 0.95
C GLY A 24 18.88 5.64 2.05
N ASP A 25 19.76 6.10 2.92
CA ASP A 25 20.27 5.33 4.05
C ASP A 25 19.40 5.48 5.30
N GLU A 26 19.67 4.69 6.34
CA GLU A 26 18.90 4.74 7.59
C GLU A 26 18.99 6.10 8.30
N ALA A 27 20.14 6.78 8.21
CA ALA A 27 20.34 8.12 8.77
C ALA A 27 19.69 9.23 7.92
N ASN A 28 19.62 9.03 6.60
CA ASN A 28 19.08 9.99 5.65
C ASN A 28 18.15 9.27 4.66
N PRO A 29 16.97 8.81 5.10
CA PRO A 29 16.04 8.14 4.21
C PRO A 29 15.56 9.11 3.13
N GLU A 30 15.42 8.60 1.92
CA GLU A 30 14.90 9.30 0.74
C GLU A 30 13.86 8.41 0.07
N LEU A 31 12.63 8.90 -0.05
CA LEU A 31 11.55 8.13 -0.66
C LEU A 31 11.49 8.43 -2.16
N ALA A 32 11.76 7.41 -2.97
CA ALA A 32 11.59 7.44 -4.41
C ALA A 32 10.31 6.68 -4.79
N GLU A 33 9.53 7.24 -5.71
CA GLU A 33 8.39 6.53 -6.31
C GLU A 33 8.89 5.34 -7.14
N ILE A 34 8.24 4.19 -6.96
CA ILE A 34 8.51 2.98 -7.74
C ILE A 34 7.27 2.57 -8.52
N ASP A 35 7.48 1.71 -9.51
CA ASP A 35 6.38 1.19 -10.32
C ASP A 35 5.35 0.51 -9.43
N THR A 36 4.12 1.02 -9.48
CA THR A 36 3.00 0.51 -8.71
C THR A 36 2.14 -0.31 -9.65
N PRO A 37 1.83 -1.57 -9.32
CA PRO A 37 0.99 -2.39 -10.19
C PRO A 37 -0.37 -1.72 -10.36
N LYS A 38 -0.91 -1.81 -11.57
CA LYS A 38 -2.34 -1.55 -11.75
C LYS A 38 -3.09 -2.69 -11.10
N LEU A 39 -3.78 -2.39 -10.01
CA LEU A 39 -4.67 -3.33 -9.36
C LEU A 39 -5.90 -3.49 -10.24
N ASP A 40 -5.85 -4.44 -11.17
CA ASP A 40 -7.03 -4.85 -11.94
C ASP A 40 -7.99 -5.54 -10.98
N THR A 41 -9.01 -4.81 -10.52
CA THR A 41 -10.16 -5.38 -9.79
C THR A 41 -11.09 -6.18 -10.71
N HIS A 42 -10.75 -6.25 -12.01
CA HIS A 42 -11.47 -6.95 -13.05
C HIS A 42 -10.79 -8.31 -13.34
N ASN A 43 -11.00 -9.33 -12.50
CA ASN A 43 -10.80 -10.69 -13.01
C ASN A 43 -11.70 -11.74 -12.35
N HIS A 44 -12.91 -11.85 -12.87
CA HIS A 44 -13.45 -13.17 -13.21
C HIS A 44 -13.68 -13.20 -14.72
N SER A 45 -12.67 -13.69 -15.44
CA SER A 45 -12.81 -13.96 -16.87
C SER A 45 -13.69 -15.19 -17.09
N GLY A 46 -14.85 -15.00 -17.71
CA GLY A 46 -15.73 -16.07 -18.16
C GLY A 46 -16.84 -15.55 -19.07
N ALA A 47 -16.59 -15.59 -20.37
CA ALA A 47 -17.57 -15.49 -21.45
C ALA A 47 -18.23 -14.12 -21.73
N SER A 48 -17.99 -13.66 -22.96
CA SER A 48 -18.96 -13.09 -23.90
C SER A 48 -20.28 -12.54 -23.34
N HIS A 49 -20.50 -11.26 -23.67
CA HIS A 49 -21.80 -10.68 -24.03
C HIS A 49 -22.71 -10.20 -22.86
N ARG A 50 -23.18 -8.96 -23.05
CA ARG A 50 -24.37 -8.29 -22.47
C ARG A 50 -24.20 -7.48 -21.19
N ASP A 51 -24.53 -6.21 -21.35
CA ASP A 51 -25.41 -5.38 -20.53
C ASP A 51 -25.21 -5.28 -19.01
N GLY A 52 -25.13 -4.03 -18.56
CA GLY A 52 -25.87 -3.60 -17.38
C GLY A 52 -25.25 -3.98 -16.04
N GLY A 53 -24.32 -3.16 -15.57
CA GLY A 53 -23.88 -3.21 -14.19
C GLY A 53 -22.69 -2.31 -13.97
N ALA A 54 -22.94 -1.02 -13.79
CA ALA A 54 -21.96 -0.14 -13.15
C ALA A 54 -21.66 -0.73 -11.77
N ALA A 55 -20.60 -1.52 -11.67
CA ALA A 55 -20.12 -2.05 -10.42
C ALA A 55 -19.82 -0.83 -9.55
N VAL A 56 -20.63 -0.65 -8.51
CA VAL A 56 -20.41 0.35 -7.47
C VAL A 56 -19.04 0.00 -6.89
N MET A 57 -18.02 0.71 -7.39
CA MET A 57 -16.65 0.61 -6.94
C MET A 57 -16.65 1.08 -5.48
N THR A 58 -16.71 0.16 -4.53
CA THR A 58 -16.51 0.50 -3.13
C THR A 58 -15.02 0.75 -2.91
N GLU A 59 -14.72 1.88 -2.27
CA GLU A 59 -13.37 2.28 -1.85
C GLU A 59 -12.65 1.16 -1.08
N ASP A 60 -13.40 0.33 -0.35
CA ASP A 60 -12.89 -0.81 0.39
C ASP A 60 -12.32 -1.93 -0.51
N ALA A 61 -12.90 -2.17 -1.69
CA ALA A 61 -12.45 -3.24 -2.58
C ALA A 61 -11.06 -2.95 -3.17
N HIS A 62 -10.81 -1.68 -3.52
CA HIS A 62 -9.50 -1.24 -4.01
C HIS A 62 -8.42 -1.41 -2.93
N VAL A 63 -8.74 -0.98 -1.72
CA VAL A 63 -7.86 -1.12 -0.56
C VAL A 63 -7.52 -2.59 -0.27
N LEU A 64 -8.51 -3.48 -0.30
CA LEU A 64 -8.29 -4.91 -0.09
C LEU A 64 -7.41 -5.53 -1.17
N ALA A 65 -7.64 -5.20 -2.45
CA ALA A 65 -6.81 -5.70 -3.55
C ALA A 65 -5.35 -5.26 -3.41
N ALA A 66 -5.10 -4.05 -2.93
CA ALA A 66 -3.76 -3.55 -2.71
C ALA A 66 -3.04 -4.27 -1.55
N VAL A 67 -3.76 -4.53 -0.45
CA VAL A 67 -3.22 -5.30 0.68
C VAL A 67 -2.95 -6.75 0.28
N ASP A 68 -3.81 -7.35 -0.53
CA ASP A 68 -3.60 -8.68 -1.09
C ASP A 68 -2.32 -8.74 -1.93
N TRP A 69 -2.11 -7.77 -2.81
CA TRP A 69 -0.87 -7.67 -3.57
C TRP A 69 0.37 -7.53 -2.66
N LEU A 70 0.29 -6.69 -1.61
CA LEU A 70 1.38 -6.56 -0.63
C LEU A 70 1.67 -7.87 0.10
N ASN A 71 0.64 -8.63 0.46
CA ASN A 71 0.79 -9.95 1.06
C ASN A 71 1.55 -10.88 0.12
N HIS A 72 1.20 -10.91 -1.17
CA HIS A 72 1.87 -11.71 -2.18
C HIS A 72 3.35 -11.33 -2.33
N GLU A 73 3.68 -10.04 -2.37
CA GLU A 73 5.06 -9.58 -2.53
C GLU A 73 5.93 -9.86 -1.29
N VAL A 74 5.35 -9.74 -0.10
CA VAL A 74 6.02 -10.14 1.15
C VAL A 74 6.26 -11.66 1.17
N GLN A 75 5.26 -12.47 0.81
CA GLN A 75 5.42 -13.92 0.73
C GLN A 75 6.46 -14.34 -0.32
N GLY A 76 6.52 -13.61 -1.44
CA GLY A 76 7.54 -13.76 -2.47
C GLY A 76 8.94 -13.29 -2.04
N LYS A 77 9.11 -12.81 -0.80
CA LYS A 77 10.36 -12.24 -0.26
C LYS A 77 10.90 -11.07 -1.11
N ARG A 78 10.00 -10.34 -1.77
CA ARG A 78 10.35 -9.14 -2.55
C ARG A 78 10.33 -7.88 -1.67
N ILE A 79 9.58 -7.93 -0.57
CA ILE A 79 9.47 -6.87 0.42
C ILE A 79 9.96 -7.40 1.76
N ASP A 80 11.10 -6.87 2.23
CA ASP A 80 11.67 -7.19 3.53
C ASP A 80 11.28 -6.23 4.65
N HIS A 81 10.92 -5.00 4.30
CA HIS A 81 10.48 -3.99 5.24
C HIS A 81 9.32 -3.23 4.61
N LEU A 82 8.19 -3.20 5.30
CA LEU A 82 6.97 -2.56 4.82
C LEU A 82 6.49 -1.52 5.81
N VAL A 83 6.06 -0.38 5.30
CA VAL A 83 5.29 0.63 6.03
C VAL A 83 3.99 0.86 5.28
N ILE A 84 2.87 0.85 6.00
CA ILE A 84 1.55 1.06 5.41
C ILE A 84 0.99 2.40 5.88
N ILE A 85 0.52 3.21 4.93
CA ILE A 85 -0.09 4.51 5.19
C ILE A 85 -1.46 4.53 4.55
N ALA A 86 -2.50 4.75 5.34
CA ALA A 86 -3.85 4.91 4.80
C ALA A 86 -4.72 5.79 5.70
N PRO A 87 -5.86 6.32 5.20
CA PRO A 87 -6.84 6.99 6.03
C PRO A 87 -7.30 6.12 7.21
N PRO A 88 -7.59 6.71 8.39
CA PRO A 88 -8.09 5.97 9.56
C PRO A 88 -9.30 5.08 9.27
N ARG A 89 -10.16 5.50 8.33
CA ARG A 89 -11.35 4.73 7.90
C ARG A 89 -10.95 3.39 7.27
N SER A 90 -9.95 3.39 6.40
CA SER A 90 -9.50 2.20 5.65
C SER A 90 -8.60 1.29 6.48
N MET A 91 -7.88 1.85 7.46
CA MET A 91 -7.00 1.08 8.36
C MET A 91 -7.71 -0.08 9.08
N GLY A 92 -9.00 0.08 9.40
CA GLY A 92 -9.79 -1.00 10.02
C GLY A 92 -9.90 -2.23 9.12
N GLU A 93 -10.19 -2.04 7.83
CA GLU A 93 -10.30 -3.13 6.86
C GLU A 93 -8.92 -3.68 6.47
N ILE A 94 -7.93 -2.80 6.29
CA ILE A 94 -6.56 -3.18 5.95
C ILE A 94 -5.98 -4.16 6.99
N ARG A 95 -6.14 -3.86 8.28
CA ARG A 95 -5.65 -4.71 9.36
C ARG A 95 -6.28 -6.09 9.39
N LYS A 96 -7.54 -6.22 8.96
CA LYS A 96 -8.22 -7.53 8.86
C LYS A 96 -7.66 -8.39 7.73
N ALA A 97 -7.12 -7.76 6.69
CA ALA A 97 -6.57 -8.42 5.51
C ALA A 97 -5.07 -8.75 5.62
N TYR A 98 -4.40 -8.40 6.72
CA TYR A 98 -3.00 -8.73 6.93
C TYR A 98 -2.78 -10.23 7.06
N THR A 99 -1.80 -10.74 6.33
CA THR A 99 -1.25 -12.08 6.59
C THR A 99 -0.16 -12.01 7.65
N LYS A 100 0.04 -13.11 8.38
CA LYS A 100 1.13 -13.22 9.38
C LYS A 100 2.51 -12.86 8.81
N ALA A 101 2.75 -13.17 7.54
CA ALA A 101 4.00 -12.84 6.87
C ALA A 101 4.16 -11.32 6.70
N LEU A 102 3.09 -10.63 6.28
CA LEU A 102 3.08 -9.17 6.17
C LEU A 102 3.27 -8.50 7.52
N GLU A 103 2.55 -8.96 8.56
CA GLU A 103 2.69 -8.42 9.92
C GLU A 103 4.13 -8.52 10.44
N GLN A 104 4.84 -9.61 10.13
CA GLN A 104 6.25 -9.79 10.52
C GLN A 104 7.21 -8.83 9.80
N LYS A 105 6.85 -8.36 8.61
CA LYS A 105 7.65 -7.42 7.80
C LYS A 105 7.20 -5.97 7.97
N LEU A 106 6.10 -5.74 8.68
CA LEU A 106 5.53 -4.42 8.92
C LEU A 106 6.36 -3.68 9.99
N LEU A 107 7.14 -2.69 9.57
CA LEU A 107 7.88 -1.80 10.48
C LEU A 107 6.94 -0.83 11.21
N GLY A 108 5.81 -0.51 10.58
CA GLY A 108 4.79 0.32 11.17
C GLY A 108 3.68 0.70 10.20
N GLU A 109 2.60 1.21 10.77
CA GLU A 109 1.45 1.73 10.03
C GLU A 109 1.15 3.16 10.47
N LEU A 110 0.66 3.99 9.54
CA LEU A 110 0.27 5.37 9.80
C LEU A 110 -1.16 5.59 9.29
N ALA A 111 -2.07 5.82 10.24
CA ALA A 111 -3.45 6.17 9.96
C ALA A 111 -3.58 7.65 9.56
N LYS A 112 -3.11 8.00 8.36
CA LYS A 112 -3.15 9.37 7.83
C LYS A 112 -3.38 9.32 6.32
N ASP A 113 -4.20 10.22 5.81
CA ASP A 113 -4.35 10.39 4.36
C ASP A 113 -3.17 11.18 3.80
N LEU A 114 -2.29 10.48 3.09
CA LEU A 114 -1.13 11.05 2.40
C LEU A 114 -1.09 10.66 0.92
N SER A 115 -2.20 10.17 0.37
CA SER A 115 -2.31 9.68 -1.02
C SER A 115 -2.00 10.76 -2.05
N ALA A 116 -2.40 12.00 -1.79
CA ALA A 116 -2.13 13.16 -2.65
C ALA A 116 -0.87 13.94 -2.26
N LYS A 117 0.03 13.37 -1.46
CA LYS A 117 1.22 14.07 -0.93
C LYS A 117 2.50 13.58 -1.60
N ALA A 118 3.43 14.51 -1.80
CA ALA A 118 4.74 14.19 -2.35
C ALA A 118 5.54 13.28 -1.41
N PRO A 119 6.45 12.45 -1.93
CA PRO A 119 7.27 11.53 -1.12
C PRO A 119 8.00 12.22 0.05
N ALA A 120 8.48 13.45 -0.14
CA ALA A 120 9.12 14.23 0.92
C ALA A 120 8.18 14.54 2.10
N GLN A 121 6.89 14.81 1.83
CA GLN A 121 5.89 15.04 2.88
C GLN A 121 5.50 13.73 3.58
N VAL A 122 5.44 12.63 2.83
CA VAL A 122 5.25 11.29 3.38
C VAL A 122 6.39 10.95 4.35
N LEU A 123 7.62 11.17 3.93
CA LEU A 123 8.80 10.94 4.76
C LEU A 123 8.79 11.79 6.04
N ALA A 124 8.45 13.08 5.92
CA ALA A 124 8.34 13.97 7.07
C ALA A 124 7.29 13.46 8.09
N ALA A 125 6.15 12.96 7.60
CA ALA A 125 5.11 12.37 8.46
C ALA A 125 5.59 11.08 9.16
N LEU A 126 6.44 10.28 8.51
CA LEU A 126 7.03 9.07 9.08
C LEU A 126 8.15 9.34 10.09
N ARG A 127 8.89 10.44 9.93
CA ARG A 127 9.93 10.89 10.89
C ARG A 127 9.33 11.54 12.13
N GLY A 128 8.21 12.25 12.00
CA GLY A 128 7.52 12.92 13.10
C GLY A 128 6.64 12.02 13.98
N LYS A 129 6.65 10.71 13.73
CA LYS A 129 5.90 9.68 14.47
C LYS A 129 6.81 8.90 15.41
#